data_AF-A0A9J7KH36-F1
#
_entry.id   AF-A0A9J7KH36-F1
#
_cell.length_a   1.000
_cell.length_b   1.000
_cell.length_c   1.000
_cell.angle_alpha   90.00
_cell.angle_beta   90.00
_cell.angle_gamma   90.00
#
_symmetry.space_group_name_H-M   'P 1'
#
loop_
_entity.id
_entity.type
_entity.pdbx_description
1 polymer ?
#
loop_
_entity_poly.entity_id
_entity_poly.type
_entity_poly.pdbx_seq_one_letter_code
_entity_poly.pdbx_strand_id
1 'polypeptide(L)'
;MKWQVTTSKVTAKESPTTEQFDAVMVCNGGRYSVPFTPVIPGTDQFQGRTMHSHDFRVPEPYTGKNVVIMGASTSGIDLCVELSRVAERVVISHSNPPIMKINKLPPNVTQAPRVESIVGPNTVRFQDGQEFLADNIVYCTGYSLSFPFLTPECGITINDGRAYPLYKHITNTTYPTMSFAGLTHHALTFALFQLQIKFALGVLDGSISLPSKAAMDHEIDEDFRSRLEAGLAPRKAHAIFPLYMSYVTDLAMVTRQPFPQGQTEMFMDAFARRFSDPQHFRNAEYKITGPETWERVPHQSKEQQLSTAK
;
A
#
# COMPACT_ATOMS: atom_id res chain seq x y z
N MET A 1 -22.80 -8.13 24.84
CA MET A 1 -21.58 -7.29 24.87
C MET A 1 -21.85 -6.05 24.02
N LYS A 2 -21.33 -4.88 24.38
CA LYS A 2 -21.49 -3.62 23.63
C LYS A 2 -20.11 -2.97 23.48
N TRP A 3 -19.88 -2.27 22.37
CA TRP A 3 -18.69 -1.48 22.13
C TRP A 3 -18.90 -0.05 22.63
N GLN A 4 -17.95 0.49 23.38
CA GLN A 4 -17.92 1.90 23.73
C GLN A 4 -16.99 2.62 22.75
N VAL A 5 -17.54 3.57 21.99
CA VAL A 5 -16.78 4.36 21.02
C VAL A 5 -16.74 5.79 21.51
N THR A 6 -15.54 6.30 21.79
CA THR A 6 -15.33 7.69 22.21
C THR A 6 -14.85 8.51 21.03
N THR A 7 -15.57 9.57 20.70
CA THR A 7 -15.27 10.47 19.58
C THR A 7 -15.02 11.89 20.08
N SER A 8 -14.31 12.69 19.29
CA SER A 8 -14.08 14.11 19.58
C SER A 8 -14.25 14.91 18.29
N LYS A 9 -15.08 15.95 18.32
CA LYS A 9 -15.23 16.84 17.17
C LYS A 9 -13.99 17.72 17.06
N VAL A 10 -13.29 17.65 15.94
CA VAL A 10 -12.05 18.43 15.73
C VAL A 10 -12.32 19.93 15.67
N THR A 11 -13.49 20.34 15.16
CA THR A 11 -13.85 21.75 14.92
C THR A 11 -14.46 22.44 16.14
N ALA A 12 -14.89 21.69 17.15
CA ALA A 12 -15.48 22.23 18.37
C ALA A 12 -14.58 21.87 19.55
N LYS A 13 -14.28 22.83 20.45
CA LYS A 13 -13.62 22.55 21.74
C LYS A 13 -14.60 21.85 22.72
N GLU A 14 -15.34 20.87 22.23
CA GLU A 14 -16.25 20.05 23.01
C GLU A 14 -15.45 18.92 23.68
N SER A 15 -15.91 18.49 24.85
CA SER A 15 -15.36 17.30 25.49
C SER A 15 -15.68 16.05 24.65
N PRO A 16 -14.84 15.00 24.70
CA PRO A 16 -15.13 13.75 24.02
C PRO A 16 -16.48 13.16 24.43
N THR A 17 -17.19 12.54 23.50
CA THR A 17 -18.48 11.87 23.73
C THR A 17 -18.33 10.38 23.53
N THR A 18 -18.93 9.58 24.42
CA THR A 18 -18.91 8.12 24.34
C THR A 18 -20.30 7.58 24.03
N GLU A 19 -20.40 6.74 23.02
CA GLU A 19 -21.63 6.08 22.58
C GLU A 19 -21.47 4.56 22.56
N GLN A 20 -22.58 3.82 22.64
CA GLN A 20 -22.59 2.36 22.64
C GLN A 20 -23.09 1.79 21.31
N PHE A 21 -22.39 0.78 20.80
CA PHE A 21 -22.72 0.09 19.55
C PHE A 21 -22.75 -1.43 19.74
N ASP A 22 -23.59 -2.11 18.97
CA ASP A 22 -23.64 -3.58 18.92
C ASP A 22 -22.46 -4.19 18.17
N ALA A 23 -21.97 -3.49 17.15
CA ALA A 23 -20.87 -3.91 16.31
C ALA A 23 -20.00 -2.70 15.93
N VAL A 24 -18.74 -2.98 15.59
CA VAL A 24 -17.77 -1.97 15.13
C VAL A 24 -16.99 -2.50 13.94
N MET A 25 -16.82 -1.67 12.91
CA MET A 25 -15.97 -1.98 11.76
C MET A 25 -14.88 -0.92 11.65
N VAL A 26 -13.62 -1.36 11.69
CA VAL A 26 -12.44 -0.49 11.62
C VAL A 26 -12.03 -0.32 10.16
N CYS A 27 -12.24 0.89 9.61
CA CYS A 27 -12.01 1.23 8.20
C CYS A 27 -11.07 2.44 8.00
N ASN A 28 -10.27 2.81 9.02
CA ASN A 28 -9.45 4.03 8.99
C ASN A 28 -8.20 3.93 8.09
N GLY A 29 -8.02 2.81 7.36
CA GLY A 29 -6.90 2.62 6.45
C GLY A 29 -5.53 2.69 7.14
N GLY A 30 -5.44 2.32 8.43
CA GLY A 30 -4.33 2.56 9.38
C GLY A 30 -2.91 2.13 8.99
N ARG A 31 -2.69 1.78 7.72
CA ARG A 31 -1.44 1.38 7.08
C ARG A 31 -0.90 2.38 6.06
N TYR A 32 -1.48 3.57 5.93
CA TYR A 32 -1.00 4.62 5.00
C TYR A 32 -0.92 6.03 5.61
N SER A 33 -0.99 6.13 6.95
CA SER A 33 -1.08 7.43 7.63
C SER A 33 0.06 7.70 8.61
N VAL A 34 0.65 6.68 9.24
CA VAL A 34 1.79 6.86 10.17
C VAL A 34 3.09 6.54 9.41
N PRO A 35 3.90 7.55 9.04
CA PRO A 35 5.14 7.35 8.31
C PRO A 35 6.09 6.37 9.00
N PHE A 36 6.74 5.51 8.22
CA PHE A 36 7.87 4.73 8.72
C PHE A 36 9.18 5.36 8.22
N THR A 37 9.84 6.15 9.05
CA THR A 37 11.11 6.79 8.73
C THR A 37 12.26 6.06 9.43
N PRO A 38 13.10 5.30 8.71
CA PRO A 38 14.23 4.60 9.33
C PRO A 38 15.28 5.58 9.84
N VAL A 39 15.89 5.26 10.98
CA VAL A 39 17.05 6.01 11.49
C VAL A 39 18.27 5.62 10.64
N ILE A 40 18.86 6.58 9.94
CA ILE A 40 20.07 6.40 9.14
C ILE A 40 21.22 7.12 9.85
N PRO A 41 22.39 6.48 10.03
CA PRO A 41 23.56 7.13 10.63
C PRO A 41 23.91 8.44 9.92
N GLY A 42 24.12 9.52 10.69
CA GLY A 42 24.48 10.85 10.19
C GLY A 42 23.30 11.71 9.74
N THR A 43 22.05 11.24 9.84
CA THR A 43 20.87 12.04 9.43
C THR A 43 20.77 13.37 10.19
N ASP A 44 21.23 13.41 11.44
CA ASP A 44 21.32 14.60 12.29
C ASP A 44 22.27 15.69 11.76
N GLN A 45 23.21 15.31 10.90
CA GLN A 45 24.17 16.22 10.27
C GLN A 45 23.66 16.77 8.93
N PHE A 46 22.60 16.17 8.37
CA PHE A 46 22.08 16.56 7.07
C PHE A 46 21.47 17.98 7.12
N GLN A 47 22.01 18.91 6.33
CA GLN A 47 21.53 20.29 6.23
C GLN A 47 20.50 20.48 5.11
N GLY A 48 20.36 19.49 4.22
CA GLY A 48 19.32 19.46 3.21
C GLY A 48 17.94 19.16 3.78
N ARG A 49 16.92 19.13 2.92
CA ARG A 49 15.54 18.85 3.34
C ARG A 49 15.28 17.35 3.37
N THR A 50 14.83 16.83 4.50
CA THR A 50 14.31 15.46 4.61
C THR A 50 12.79 15.46 4.70
N MET A 51 12.11 14.51 4.06
CA MET A 51 10.68 14.31 4.28
C MET A 51 10.19 12.93 3.91
N HIS A 52 9.09 12.49 4.51
CA HIS A 52 8.41 11.28 4.09
C HIS A 52 7.45 11.54 2.93
N SER A 53 7.20 10.52 2.10
CA SER A 53 6.22 10.59 1.00
C SER A 53 4.79 10.94 1.47
N HIS A 54 4.51 10.78 2.77
CA HIS A 54 3.26 11.21 3.41
C HIS A 54 3.06 12.74 3.35
N ASP A 55 4.15 13.50 3.43
CA ASP A 55 4.13 14.96 3.46
C ASP A 55 4.39 15.57 2.08
N PHE A 56 4.69 14.74 1.09
CA PHE A 56 4.85 15.19 -0.29
C PHE A 56 3.51 15.69 -0.84
N ARG A 57 3.55 16.85 -1.51
CA ARG A 57 2.34 17.48 -2.07
C ARG A 57 2.51 17.84 -3.52
N VAL A 58 3.63 18.48 -3.86
CA VAL A 58 3.88 19.03 -5.19
C VAL A 58 5.39 19.02 -5.51
N PRO A 59 5.79 18.92 -6.79
CA PRO A 59 7.19 18.73 -7.17
C PRO A 59 8.00 20.04 -7.30
N GLU A 60 7.37 21.20 -7.45
CA GLU A 60 8.03 22.49 -7.73
C GLU A 60 9.15 22.87 -6.73
N PRO A 61 9.04 22.61 -5.41
CA PRO A 61 10.12 22.88 -4.45
C PRO A 61 11.44 22.14 -4.73
N TYR A 62 11.42 21.14 -5.62
CA TYR A 62 12.59 20.34 -6.01
C TYR A 62 13.20 20.78 -7.34
N THR A 63 12.73 21.89 -7.92
CA THR A 63 13.23 22.40 -9.20
C THR A 63 14.74 22.64 -9.15
N GLY A 64 15.48 22.01 -10.06
CA GLY A 64 16.94 22.13 -10.15
C GLY A 64 17.71 21.55 -8.95
N LYS A 65 17.08 20.68 -8.15
CA LYS A 65 17.70 20.03 -6.97
C LYS A 65 18.16 18.62 -7.26
N ASN A 66 19.15 18.16 -6.50
CA ASN A 66 19.55 16.77 -6.41
C ASN A 66 18.74 16.05 -5.33
N VAL A 67 17.99 15.02 -5.72
CA VAL A 67 17.03 14.35 -4.83
C VAL A 67 17.36 12.86 -4.69
N VAL A 68 17.42 12.37 -3.46
CA VAL A 68 17.50 10.94 -3.16
C VAL A 68 16.14 10.45 -2.68
N ILE A 69 15.57 9.47 -3.37
CA ILE A 69 14.35 8.77 -2.98
C ILE A 69 14.73 7.44 -2.36
N MET A 70 14.32 7.19 -1.12
CA MET A 70 14.61 5.94 -0.40
C MET A 70 13.41 5.00 -0.44
N GLY A 71 13.53 3.90 -1.17
CA GLY A 71 12.47 2.91 -1.37
C GLY A 71 11.90 2.98 -2.78
N ALA A 72 11.79 1.82 -3.43
CA ALA A 72 11.35 1.69 -4.82
C ALA A 72 10.05 0.87 -4.96
N SER A 73 9.14 1.01 -3.99
CA SER A 73 7.77 0.52 -4.11
C SER A 73 6.87 1.57 -4.79
N THR A 74 5.55 1.48 -4.61
CA THR A 74 4.54 2.36 -5.23
C THR A 74 4.93 3.85 -5.14
N SER A 75 5.01 4.45 -3.95
CA SER A 75 5.32 5.88 -3.81
C SER A 75 6.69 6.25 -4.39
N GLY A 76 7.70 5.39 -4.19
CA GLY A 76 9.05 5.61 -4.71
C GLY A 76 9.10 5.74 -6.23
N ILE A 77 8.44 4.81 -6.93
CA ILE A 77 8.38 4.82 -8.40
C ILE A 77 7.61 6.04 -8.92
N ASP A 78 6.48 6.38 -8.29
CA ASP A 78 5.66 7.50 -8.77
C ASP A 78 6.36 8.84 -8.55
N LEU A 79 6.87 9.06 -7.33
CA LEU A 79 7.63 10.27 -7.02
C LEU A 79 8.92 10.36 -7.83
N CYS A 80 9.55 9.23 -8.18
CA CYS A 80 10.70 9.23 -9.06
C CYS A 80 10.37 9.80 -10.45
N VAL A 81 9.25 9.40 -11.05
CA VAL A 81 8.81 9.89 -12.37
C VAL A 81 8.26 11.32 -12.27
N GLU A 82 7.67 11.70 -11.16
CA GLU A 82 7.16 13.06 -10.93
C GLU A 82 8.30 14.05 -10.73
N LEU A 83 9.25 13.73 -9.84
CA LEU A 83 10.40 14.57 -9.54
C LEU A 83 11.39 14.67 -10.70
N SER A 84 11.52 13.62 -11.53
CA SER A 84 12.40 13.67 -12.71
C SER A 84 12.02 14.78 -13.69
N ARG A 85 10.80 15.32 -13.63
CA ARG A 85 10.33 16.40 -14.51
C ARG A 85 10.86 17.78 -14.12
N VAL A 86 11.32 17.96 -12.88
CA VAL A 86 11.71 19.27 -12.33
C VAL A 86 13.09 19.26 -11.67
N ALA A 87 13.51 18.13 -11.10
CA ALA A 87 14.80 17.97 -10.42
C ALA A 87 15.96 17.89 -11.41
N GLU A 88 17.14 18.34 -10.98
CA GLU A 88 18.38 18.23 -11.76
C GLU A 88 18.79 16.76 -11.89
N ARG A 89 18.84 16.04 -10.76
CA ARG A 89 19.12 14.60 -10.70
C ARG A 89 18.28 13.92 -9.64
N VAL A 90 17.82 12.71 -9.94
CA VAL A 90 17.08 11.86 -9.00
C VAL A 90 17.80 10.53 -8.85
N VAL A 91 18.05 10.12 -7.61
CA VAL A 91 18.56 8.78 -7.30
C VAL A 91 17.48 8.01 -6.55
N ILE A 92 17.04 6.88 -7.09
CA ILE A 92 16.14 5.96 -6.38
C ILE A 92 16.94 4.81 -5.75
N SER A 93 16.96 4.78 -4.42
CA SER A 93 17.68 3.79 -3.62
C SER A 93 16.76 2.66 -3.17
N HIS A 94 17.20 1.42 -3.28
CA HIS A 94 16.46 0.26 -2.77
C HIS A 94 17.39 -0.93 -2.44
N SER A 95 16.88 -1.87 -1.65
CA SER A 95 17.68 -3.01 -1.11
C SER A 95 17.62 -4.27 -1.96
N ASN A 96 16.86 -4.26 -3.05
CA ASN A 96 16.62 -5.43 -3.90
C ASN A 96 17.43 -5.29 -5.20
N PRO A 97 17.50 -6.35 -6.03
CA PRO A 97 17.97 -6.20 -7.40
C PRO A 97 17.19 -5.09 -8.14
N PRO A 98 17.79 -4.45 -9.16
CA PRO A 98 17.15 -3.37 -9.91
C PRO A 98 15.71 -3.72 -10.32
N ILE A 99 14.75 -2.96 -9.80
CA ILE A 99 13.31 -3.21 -10.01
C ILE A 99 12.88 -2.79 -11.42
N MET A 100 13.61 -1.86 -12.03
CA MET A 100 13.40 -1.37 -13.39
C MET A 100 14.70 -1.44 -14.17
N LYS A 101 14.61 -1.64 -15.49
CA LYS A 101 15.79 -1.50 -16.35
C LYS A 101 16.13 0.00 -16.47
N ILE A 102 17.40 0.36 -16.37
CA ILE A 102 17.86 1.76 -16.40
C ILE A 102 17.37 2.49 -17.65
N ASN A 103 17.33 1.81 -18.81
CA ASN A 103 16.85 2.38 -20.07
C ASN A 103 15.34 2.69 -20.11
N LYS A 104 14.58 2.31 -19.07
CA LYS A 104 13.15 2.62 -18.94
C LYS A 104 12.89 3.82 -18.03
N LEU A 105 13.91 4.30 -17.34
CA LEU A 105 13.82 5.45 -16.45
C LEU A 105 14.04 6.76 -17.23
N PRO A 106 13.53 7.89 -16.71
CA PRO A 106 13.88 9.21 -17.22
C PRO A 106 15.42 9.40 -17.22
N PRO A 107 15.98 10.19 -18.16
CA PRO A 107 17.42 10.28 -18.37
C PRO A 107 18.21 10.84 -17.17
N ASN A 108 17.57 11.63 -16.31
CA ASN A 108 18.16 12.19 -15.09
C ASN A 108 17.93 11.33 -13.84
N VAL A 109 17.46 10.10 -14.01
CA VAL A 109 17.20 9.15 -12.91
C VAL A 109 18.23 8.03 -12.92
N THR A 110 18.86 7.78 -11.78
CA THR A 110 19.71 6.60 -11.56
C THR A 110 19.21 5.73 -10.41
N GLN A 111 19.55 4.45 -10.43
CA GLN A 111 19.31 3.53 -9.32
C GLN A 111 20.57 3.38 -8.48
N ALA A 112 20.40 3.27 -7.17
CA ALA A 112 21.48 3.00 -6.23
C ALA A 112 21.06 1.88 -5.25
N PRO A 113 22.03 1.15 -4.66
CA PRO A 113 21.73 0.23 -3.58
C PRO A 113 21.24 0.99 -2.35
N ARG A 114 20.98 0.26 -1.25
CA ARG A 114 20.49 0.84 0.00
C ARG A 114 21.42 1.96 0.47
N VAL A 115 20.83 3.05 0.97
CA VAL A 115 21.58 4.08 1.71
C VAL A 115 22.20 3.46 2.96
N GLU A 116 23.49 3.67 3.13
CA GLU A 116 24.26 3.24 4.30
C GLU A 116 24.29 4.33 5.37
N SER A 117 24.66 5.55 4.98
CA SER A 117 24.83 6.67 5.91
C SER A 117 24.72 8.03 5.19
N ILE A 118 24.59 9.08 6.00
CA ILE A 118 24.78 10.47 5.56
C ILE A 118 26.16 10.94 6.05
N VAL A 119 26.91 11.57 5.15
CA VAL A 119 28.30 11.99 5.36
C VAL A 119 28.37 13.51 5.29
N GLY A 120 28.68 14.15 6.41
CA GLY A 120 28.73 15.60 6.50
C GLY A 120 27.36 16.24 6.20
N PRO A 121 27.32 17.48 5.69
CA PRO A 121 26.09 18.23 5.59
C PRO A 121 25.14 17.72 4.49
N ASN A 122 25.64 17.27 3.34
CA ASN A 122 24.79 17.08 2.15
C ASN A 122 25.09 15.80 1.35
N THR A 123 25.92 14.88 1.85
CA THR A 123 26.32 13.70 1.05
C THR A 123 25.63 12.44 1.53
N VAL A 124 24.99 11.71 0.62
CA VAL A 124 24.41 10.39 0.87
C VAL A 124 25.38 9.32 0.39
N ARG A 125 25.76 8.38 1.27
CA ARG A 125 26.59 7.21 0.92
C ARG A 125 25.72 5.96 0.79
N PHE A 126 25.89 5.23 -0.31
CA PHE A 126 25.21 3.96 -0.55
C PHE A 126 26.10 2.76 -0.20
N GLN A 127 25.51 1.57 -0.08
CA GLN A 127 26.22 0.34 0.32
C GLN A 127 27.34 -0.11 -0.63
N ASP A 128 27.38 0.38 -1.87
CA ASP A 128 28.48 0.14 -2.80
C ASP A 128 29.64 1.14 -2.63
N GLY A 129 29.57 2.01 -1.62
CA GLY A 129 30.55 3.05 -1.34
C GLY A 129 30.40 4.29 -2.22
N GLN A 130 29.47 4.31 -3.19
CA GLN A 130 29.23 5.51 -3.98
C GLN A 130 28.59 6.60 -3.12
N GLU A 131 28.93 7.84 -3.45
CA GLU A 131 28.44 9.02 -2.77
C GLU A 131 27.69 9.93 -3.73
N PHE A 132 26.66 10.59 -3.22
CA PHE A 132 25.83 11.51 -3.97
C PHE A 132 25.53 12.76 -3.16
N LEU A 133 25.84 13.92 -3.73
CA LEU A 133 25.48 15.21 -3.15
C LEU A 133 23.98 15.44 -3.31
N ALA A 134 23.25 15.43 -2.20
CA ALA A 134 21.80 15.57 -2.16
C ALA A 134 21.38 16.88 -1.50
N ASP A 135 20.48 17.61 -2.15
CA ASP A 135 19.77 18.73 -1.52
C ASP A 135 18.56 18.21 -0.72
N ASN A 136 17.99 17.09 -1.15
CA ASN A 136 16.76 16.54 -0.57
C ASN A 136 16.83 15.02 -0.42
N ILE A 137 16.24 14.52 0.67
CA ILE A 137 15.98 13.10 0.90
C ILE A 137 14.47 12.90 1.06
N VAL A 138 13.89 12.03 0.23
CA VAL A 138 12.48 11.65 0.28
C VAL A 138 12.34 10.20 0.70
N TYR A 139 11.84 9.97 1.90
CA TYR A 139 11.56 8.63 2.43
C TYR A 139 10.27 8.06 1.80
N CYS A 140 10.44 7.09 0.92
CA CYS A 140 9.39 6.25 0.33
C CYS A 140 9.40 4.86 0.98
N THR A 141 9.61 4.83 2.29
CA THR A 141 9.90 3.64 3.11
C THR A 141 8.66 2.96 3.68
N GLY A 142 7.47 3.49 3.37
CA GLY A 142 6.19 2.91 3.75
C GLY A 142 5.68 3.48 5.06
N TYR A 143 4.80 2.72 5.72
CA TYR A 143 4.04 3.21 6.85
C TYR A 143 3.97 2.14 7.94
N SER A 144 3.84 2.59 9.17
CA SER A 144 3.57 1.75 10.34
C SER A 144 2.07 1.47 10.44
N LEU A 145 1.72 0.24 10.79
CA LEU A 145 0.34 -0.12 11.09
C LEU A 145 -0.02 0.46 12.47
N SER A 146 -1.06 1.30 12.54
CA SER A 146 -1.45 1.98 13.79
C SER A 146 -2.95 2.11 13.94
N PHE A 147 -3.43 1.76 15.14
CA PHE A 147 -4.80 1.92 15.58
C PHE A 147 -4.80 2.46 17.02
N PRO A 148 -4.45 3.75 17.23
CA PRO A 148 -4.22 4.31 18.57
C PRO A 148 -5.49 4.40 19.43
N PHE A 149 -6.66 4.19 18.81
CA PHE A 149 -7.97 4.18 19.47
C PHE A 149 -8.39 2.79 19.97
N LEU A 150 -7.67 1.72 19.62
CA LEU A 150 -7.96 0.37 20.12
C LEU A 150 -7.29 0.17 21.46
N THR A 151 -8.09 -0.15 22.48
CA THR A 151 -7.59 -0.51 23.81
C THR A 151 -7.29 -2.01 23.88
N PRO A 152 -6.49 -2.50 24.85
CA PRO A 152 -6.21 -3.93 25.00
C PRO A 152 -7.47 -4.80 25.11
N GLU A 153 -8.56 -4.26 25.69
CA GLU A 153 -9.85 -4.96 25.86
C GLU A 153 -10.54 -5.25 24.52
N CYS A 154 -10.18 -4.56 23.43
CA CYS A 154 -10.63 -4.89 22.08
C CYS A 154 -10.11 -6.25 21.61
N GLY A 155 -9.11 -6.84 22.28
CA GLY A 155 -8.58 -8.16 21.97
C GLY A 155 -7.80 -8.22 20.65
N ILE A 156 -7.31 -7.08 20.15
CA ILE A 156 -6.47 -6.99 18.97
C ILE A 156 -5.05 -6.63 19.38
N THR A 157 -4.09 -7.45 18.96
CA THR A 157 -2.66 -7.18 19.11
C THR A 157 -2.10 -6.66 17.79
N ILE A 158 -1.30 -5.60 17.87
CA ILE A 158 -0.56 -5.03 16.74
C ILE A 158 0.93 -5.24 17.02
N ASN A 159 1.61 -6.00 16.17
CA ASN A 159 3.05 -6.23 16.30
C ASN A 159 3.69 -6.34 14.92
N ASP A 160 4.80 -5.62 14.72
CA ASP A 160 5.59 -5.56 13.47
C ASP A 160 4.71 -5.62 12.21
N GLY A 161 3.77 -4.69 12.05
CA GLY A 161 2.91 -4.58 10.86
C GLY A 161 1.83 -5.67 10.68
N ARG A 162 1.60 -6.51 11.71
CA ARG A 162 0.49 -7.49 11.79
C ARG A 162 -0.52 -7.07 12.85
N ALA A 163 -1.81 -7.13 12.52
CA ALA A 163 -2.92 -7.09 13.48
C ALA A 163 -3.57 -8.48 13.58
N TYR A 164 -3.76 -8.99 14.80
CA TYR A 164 -4.27 -10.35 15.05
C TYR A 164 -4.99 -10.44 16.42
N PRO A 165 -5.89 -11.42 16.64
CA PRO A 165 -6.33 -12.48 15.74
C PRO A 165 -7.49 -12.04 14.84
N LEU A 166 -7.23 -11.93 13.54
CA LEU A 166 -8.22 -11.52 12.53
C LEU A 166 -8.45 -12.63 11.50
N TYR A 167 -9.59 -13.32 11.60
CA TYR A 167 -9.99 -14.34 10.65
C TYR A 167 -10.16 -13.74 9.26
N LYS A 168 -9.50 -14.34 8.26
CA LYS A 168 -9.41 -13.84 6.88
C LYS A 168 -8.97 -12.36 6.78
N HIS A 169 -8.21 -11.88 7.77
CA HIS A 169 -7.83 -10.46 7.95
C HIS A 169 -8.99 -9.49 8.18
N ILE A 170 -10.19 -9.99 8.51
CA ILE A 170 -11.43 -9.22 8.63
C ILE A 170 -11.97 -9.29 10.05
N THR A 171 -12.30 -10.47 10.57
CA THR A 171 -13.13 -10.61 11.78
C THR A 171 -12.30 -10.95 13.01
N ASN A 172 -12.51 -10.23 14.12
CA ASN A 172 -11.90 -10.56 15.41
C ASN A 172 -12.42 -11.91 15.93
N THR A 173 -11.52 -12.88 16.14
CA THR A 173 -11.92 -14.25 16.55
C THR A 173 -12.42 -14.34 17.99
N THR A 174 -12.07 -13.37 18.82
CA THR A 174 -12.54 -13.28 20.21
C THR A 174 -13.88 -12.57 20.30
N TYR A 175 -14.06 -11.50 19.52
CA TYR A 175 -15.27 -10.69 19.50
C TYR A 175 -15.79 -10.48 18.06
N PRO A 176 -16.55 -11.43 17.49
CA PRO A 176 -16.94 -11.41 16.07
C PRO A 176 -17.79 -10.21 15.63
N THR A 177 -18.34 -9.43 16.57
CA THR A 177 -18.98 -8.14 16.30
C THR A 177 -18.00 -7.01 15.96
N MET A 178 -16.68 -7.26 16.05
CA MET A 178 -15.62 -6.36 15.57
C MET A 178 -15.02 -6.91 14.28
N SER A 179 -14.93 -6.05 13.27
CA SER A 179 -14.33 -6.36 11.97
C SER A 179 -13.41 -5.25 11.47
N PHE A 180 -12.59 -5.56 10.46
CA PHE A 180 -11.69 -4.66 9.78
C PHE A 180 -11.93 -4.73 8.27
N ALA A 181 -11.92 -3.59 7.59
CA ALA A 181 -11.90 -3.52 6.14
C ALA A 181 -10.72 -2.68 5.68
N GLY A 182 -10.03 -3.11 4.63
CA GLY A 182 -8.88 -2.39 4.07
C GLY A 182 -7.58 -2.47 4.89
N LEU A 183 -7.46 -3.45 5.78
CA LEU A 183 -6.19 -3.79 6.44
C LEU A 183 -5.17 -4.41 5.47
N THR A 184 -5.69 -5.14 4.47
CA THR A 184 -4.94 -5.81 3.42
C THR A 184 -4.35 -4.80 2.43
N HIS A 185 -3.19 -5.12 1.86
CA HIS A 185 -2.49 -4.26 0.91
C HIS A 185 -1.90 -5.05 -0.25
N HIS A 186 -1.50 -4.35 -1.32
CA HIS A 186 -1.14 -4.97 -2.60
C HIS A 186 -2.28 -5.86 -3.10
N ALA A 187 -3.37 -5.24 -3.55
CA ALA A 187 -4.58 -5.89 -4.05
C ALA A 187 -5.36 -4.92 -4.97
N LEU A 188 -6.29 -5.45 -5.77
CA LEU A 188 -7.32 -4.63 -6.41
C LEU A 188 -8.28 -4.12 -5.32
N THR A 189 -8.16 -2.84 -4.99
CA THR A 189 -8.65 -2.26 -3.75
C THR A 189 -10.16 -2.35 -3.57
N PHE A 190 -10.95 -1.70 -4.45
CA PHE A 190 -12.39 -1.54 -4.23
C PHE A 190 -13.17 -2.85 -4.33
N ALA A 191 -12.84 -3.69 -5.32
CA ALA A 191 -13.50 -4.99 -5.49
C ALA A 191 -13.23 -5.91 -4.27
N LEU A 192 -12.01 -5.89 -3.75
CA LEU A 192 -11.69 -6.63 -2.54
C LEU A 192 -12.44 -6.07 -1.32
N PHE A 193 -12.47 -4.74 -1.13
CA PHE A 193 -13.15 -4.14 0.02
C PHE A 193 -14.64 -4.45 0.03
N GLN A 194 -15.28 -4.49 -1.15
CA GLN A 194 -16.67 -4.89 -1.26
C GLN A 194 -16.90 -6.31 -0.74
N LEU A 195 -16.02 -7.27 -1.07
CA LEU A 195 -16.11 -8.63 -0.57
C LEU A 195 -15.83 -8.72 0.94
N GLN A 196 -14.83 -7.99 1.45
CA GLN A 196 -14.53 -7.93 2.88
C GLN A 196 -15.71 -7.40 3.70
N ILE A 197 -16.36 -6.33 3.21
CA ILE A 197 -17.53 -5.73 3.86
C ILE A 197 -18.71 -6.69 3.80
N LYS A 198 -18.99 -7.33 2.65
CA LYS A 198 -20.07 -8.33 2.53
C LYS A 198 -19.84 -9.52 3.44
N PHE A 199 -18.60 -9.98 3.60
CA PHE A 199 -18.25 -11.02 4.56
C PHE A 199 -18.56 -10.58 5.99
N ALA A 200 -18.08 -9.40 6.40
CA ALA A 200 -18.32 -8.89 7.75
C ALA A 200 -19.81 -8.67 8.05
N LEU A 201 -20.58 -8.12 7.10
CA LEU A 201 -22.03 -7.94 7.26
C LEU A 201 -22.76 -9.28 7.32
N GLY A 202 -22.37 -10.26 6.49
CA GLY A 202 -22.96 -11.59 6.52
C GLY A 202 -22.71 -12.34 7.84
N VAL A 203 -21.59 -12.06 8.50
CA VAL A 203 -21.34 -12.56 9.87
C VAL A 203 -22.28 -11.89 10.86
N LEU A 204 -22.52 -10.59 10.74
CA LEU A 204 -23.38 -9.84 11.67
C LEU A 204 -24.87 -10.18 11.52
N ASP A 205 -25.34 -10.42 10.29
CA ASP A 205 -26.74 -10.78 10.01
C ASP A 205 -27.01 -12.29 10.12
N GLY A 206 -25.96 -13.11 10.29
CA GLY A 206 -26.03 -14.55 10.45
C GLY A 206 -26.15 -15.34 9.14
N SER A 207 -26.08 -14.69 7.97
CA SER A 207 -26.04 -15.38 6.67
C SER A 207 -24.72 -16.10 6.40
N ILE A 208 -23.65 -15.74 7.10
CA ILE A 208 -22.34 -16.40 7.09
C ILE A 208 -22.03 -16.91 8.51
N SER A 209 -22.03 -18.24 8.66
CA SER A 209 -21.60 -18.89 9.90
C SER A 209 -20.08 -18.95 9.97
N LEU A 210 -19.51 -18.46 11.07
CA LEU A 210 -18.08 -18.62 11.33
C LEU A 210 -17.75 -20.03 11.82
N PRO A 211 -16.55 -20.55 11.51
CA PRO A 211 -16.00 -21.71 12.19
C PRO A 211 -15.83 -21.46 13.70
N SER A 212 -15.49 -22.52 14.44
CA SER A 212 -15.12 -22.36 15.86
C SER A 212 -13.90 -21.45 16.01
N LYS A 213 -13.78 -20.76 17.15
CA LYS A 213 -12.62 -19.90 17.44
C LYS A 213 -11.29 -20.63 17.25
N ALA A 214 -11.20 -21.88 17.72
CA ALA A 214 -10.00 -22.69 17.58
C ALA A 214 -9.64 -22.98 16.11
N ALA A 215 -10.62 -23.22 15.25
CA ALA A 215 -10.39 -23.41 13.81
C ALA A 215 -9.96 -22.11 13.12
N MET A 216 -10.58 -20.98 13.48
CA MET A 216 -10.18 -19.67 12.94
C MET A 216 -8.77 -19.28 13.36
N ASP A 217 -8.42 -19.48 14.64
CA ASP A 217 -7.08 -19.18 15.16
C ASP A 217 -6.02 -20.07 14.50
N HIS A 218 -6.32 -21.36 14.26
CA HIS A 218 -5.45 -22.26 13.52
C HIS A 218 -5.18 -21.79 12.09
N GLU A 219 -6.22 -21.38 11.34
CA GLU A 219 -6.08 -20.85 9.97
C GLU A 219 -5.24 -19.56 9.95
N ILE A 220 -5.41 -18.68 10.95
CA ILE A 220 -4.64 -17.43 11.08
C ILE A 220 -3.14 -17.70 11.29
N ASP A 221 -2.80 -18.67 12.12
CA ASP A 221 -1.41 -19.03 12.40
C ASP A 221 -0.77 -19.80 11.25
N GLU A 222 -1.53 -20.64 10.56
CA GLU A 222 -1.09 -21.30 9.34
C GLU A 222 -0.83 -20.32 8.19
N ASP A 223 -1.75 -19.38 7.92
CA ASP A 223 -1.54 -18.33 6.92
C ASP A 223 -0.28 -17.53 7.25
N PHE A 224 -0.10 -17.10 8.50
CA PHE A 224 1.07 -16.32 8.88
C PHE A 224 2.38 -17.12 8.76
N ARG A 225 2.40 -18.37 9.22
CA ARG A 225 3.56 -19.26 9.10
C ARG A 225 3.94 -19.48 7.64
N SER A 226 2.97 -19.79 6.77
CA SER A 226 3.23 -20.02 5.34
C SER A 226 3.84 -18.80 4.64
N ARG A 227 3.45 -17.58 5.04
CA ARG A 227 4.05 -16.33 4.53
C ARG A 227 5.51 -16.18 4.94
N LEU A 228 5.84 -16.50 6.19
CA LEU A 228 7.23 -16.48 6.68
C LEU A 228 8.08 -17.52 5.95
N GLU A 229 7.56 -18.74 5.78
CA GLU A 229 8.22 -19.82 5.02
C GLU A 229 8.44 -19.43 3.54
N ALA A 230 7.54 -18.65 2.95
CA ALA A 230 7.70 -18.05 1.62
C ALA A 230 8.65 -16.84 1.58
N GLY A 231 9.30 -16.49 2.70
CA GLY A 231 10.30 -15.42 2.78
C GLY A 231 9.74 -14.00 2.92
N LEU A 232 8.45 -13.83 3.21
CA LEU A 232 7.89 -12.50 3.48
C LEU A 232 8.34 -12.02 4.86
N ALA A 233 8.72 -10.75 4.96
CA ALA A 233 8.98 -10.12 6.25
C ALA A 233 7.69 -10.05 7.10
N PRO A 234 7.75 -10.12 8.45
CA PRO A 234 6.55 -10.15 9.29
C PRO A 234 5.62 -8.95 9.07
N ARG A 235 6.16 -7.74 8.86
CA ARG A 235 5.42 -6.53 8.44
C ARG A 235 4.61 -6.63 7.15
N LYS A 236 4.76 -7.71 6.38
CA LYS A 236 3.97 -8.04 5.20
C LYS A 236 2.86 -9.07 5.48
N ALA A 237 2.50 -9.30 6.75
CA ALA A 237 1.48 -10.27 7.16
C ALA A 237 0.11 -10.10 6.47
N HIS A 238 -0.27 -8.90 6.04
CA HIS A 238 -1.50 -8.68 5.27
C HIS A 238 -1.25 -8.21 3.83
N ALA A 239 -0.08 -8.53 3.27
CA ALA A 239 0.18 -8.34 1.84
C ALA A 239 -0.55 -9.44 1.08
N ILE A 240 -1.47 -9.08 0.19
CA ILE A 240 -2.33 -10.09 -0.44
C ILE A 240 -1.69 -10.68 -1.69
N PHE A 241 -0.92 -9.92 -2.48
CA PHE A 241 -0.05 -10.56 -3.47
C PHE A 241 1.09 -11.36 -2.81
N PRO A 242 1.40 -12.58 -3.32
CA PRO A 242 0.87 -13.21 -4.54
C PRO A 242 -0.46 -13.99 -4.37
N LEU A 243 -0.96 -14.14 -3.15
CA LEU A 243 -2.19 -14.89 -2.78
C LEU A 243 -3.51 -14.21 -3.15
N TYR A 244 -3.49 -13.18 -3.99
CA TYR A 244 -4.70 -12.39 -4.31
C TYR A 244 -5.82 -13.24 -4.89
N MET A 245 -5.50 -14.11 -5.85
CA MET A 245 -6.50 -14.94 -6.52
C MET A 245 -7.20 -15.88 -5.55
N SER A 246 -6.45 -16.61 -4.72
CA SER A 246 -7.01 -17.55 -3.75
C SER A 246 -7.85 -16.84 -2.69
N TYR A 247 -7.34 -15.74 -2.13
CA TYR A 247 -8.04 -14.96 -1.11
C TYR A 247 -9.38 -14.38 -1.62
N VAL A 248 -9.38 -13.79 -2.81
CA VAL A 248 -10.60 -13.19 -3.38
C VAL A 248 -11.59 -14.27 -3.83
N THR A 249 -11.11 -15.40 -4.35
CA THR A 249 -11.96 -16.55 -4.70
C THR A 249 -12.67 -17.12 -3.48
N ASP A 250 -11.93 -17.31 -2.39
CA ASP A 250 -12.47 -17.78 -1.11
C ASP A 250 -13.53 -16.81 -0.56
N LEU A 251 -13.25 -15.51 -0.51
CA LEU A 251 -14.24 -14.52 -0.08
C LEU A 251 -15.47 -14.46 -1.00
N ALA A 252 -15.28 -14.52 -2.32
CA ALA A 252 -16.39 -14.54 -3.28
C ALA A 252 -17.29 -15.76 -3.08
N MET A 253 -16.70 -16.94 -2.84
CA MET A 253 -17.43 -18.18 -2.55
C MET A 253 -18.25 -18.05 -1.26
N VAL A 254 -17.63 -17.63 -0.15
CA VAL A 254 -18.30 -17.53 1.15
C VAL A 254 -19.41 -16.46 1.14
N THR A 255 -19.19 -15.35 0.43
CA THR A 255 -20.18 -14.26 0.31
C THR A 255 -21.21 -14.48 -0.79
N ARG A 256 -21.11 -15.58 -1.56
CA ARG A 256 -21.94 -15.88 -2.74
C ARG A 256 -21.98 -14.72 -3.73
N GLN A 257 -20.83 -14.09 -3.95
CA GLN A 257 -20.66 -12.98 -4.88
C GLN A 257 -19.88 -13.43 -6.11
N PRO A 258 -20.12 -12.82 -7.29
CA PRO A 258 -19.31 -13.09 -8.46
C PRO A 258 -17.85 -12.68 -8.21
N PHE A 259 -16.92 -13.51 -8.67
CA PHE A 259 -15.51 -13.16 -8.71
C PHE A 259 -15.28 -12.06 -9.77
N PRO A 260 -14.60 -10.94 -9.46
CA PRO A 260 -14.38 -9.86 -10.40
C PRO A 260 -13.21 -10.19 -11.35
N GLN A 261 -13.36 -11.21 -12.20
CA GLN A 261 -12.28 -11.74 -13.03
C GLN A 261 -11.75 -10.70 -14.03
N GLY A 262 -12.60 -10.13 -14.87
CA GLY A 262 -12.16 -9.19 -15.90
C GLY A 262 -11.47 -7.96 -15.30
N GLN A 263 -11.97 -7.47 -14.17
CA GLN A 263 -11.34 -6.36 -13.42
C GLN A 263 -9.99 -6.77 -12.83
N THR A 264 -9.88 -7.99 -12.31
CA THR A 264 -8.65 -8.52 -11.74
C THR A 264 -7.56 -8.63 -12.80
N GLU A 265 -7.86 -9.24 -13.94
CA GLU A 265 -6.90 -9.40 -15.04
C GLU A 265 -6.46 -8.05 -15.63
N MET A 266 -7.42 -7.14 -15.87
CA MET A 266 -7.13 -5.76 -16.27
C MET A 266 -6.21 -5.06 -15.27
N PHE A 267 -6.46 -5.22 -13.97
CA PHE A 267 -5.60 -4.67 -12.91
C PHE A 267 -4.20 -5.26 -12.96
N MET A 268 -4.03 -6.56 -13.17
CA MET A 268 -2.70 -7.18 -13.28
C MET A 268 -1.91 -6.60 -14.45
N ASP A 269 -2.56 -6.42 -15.61
CA ASP A 269 -1.94 -5.82 -16.79
C ASP A 269 -1.52 -4.36 -16.52
N ALA A 270 -2.43 -3.55 -15.99
CA ALA A 270 -2.14 -2.16 -15.63
C ALA A 270 -1.01 -2.06 -14.59
N PHE A 271 -1.01 -2.94 -13.59
CA PHE A 271 0.02 -3.00 -12.56
C PHE A 271 1.38 -3.39 -13.15
N ALA A 272 1.44 -4.41 -14.02
CA ALA A 272 2.67 -4.82 -14.68
C ALA A 272 3.28 -3.71 -15.55
N ARG A 273 2.43 -2.90 -16.21
CA ARG A 273 2.88 -1.77 -17.04
C ARG A 273 3.59 -0.68 -16.26
N ARG A 274 3.27 -0.48 -14.98
CA ARG A 274 4.01 0.45 -14.12
C ARG A 274 5.51 0.15 -14.07
N PHE A 275 5.88 -1.13 -14.14
CA PHE A 275 7.28 -1.57 -14.11
C PHE A 275 7.88 -1.70 -15.52
N SER A 276 7.06 -2.06 -16.51
CA SER A 276 7.54 -2.25 -17.87
C SER A 276 7.67 -0.95 -18.66
N ASP A 277 6.93 0.10 -18.30
CA ASP A 277 6.96 1.43 -18.92
C ASP A 277 6.54 2.52 -17.91
N PRO A 278 7.37 2.80 -16.88
CA PRO A 278 7.01 3.70 -15.78
C PRO A 278 6.72 5.14 -16.23
N GLN A 279 7.19 5.55 -17.42
CA GLN A 279 6.99 6.90 -17.94
C GLN A 279 5.64 7.06 -18.65
N HIS A 280 5.13 6.01 -19.31
CA HIS A 280 3.93 6.09 -20.15
C HIS A 280 2.83 5.08 -19.77
N PHE A 281 2.96 4.38 -18.64
CA PHE A 281 1.93 3.42 -18.22
C PHE A 281 0.54 4.06 -18.08
N ARG A 282 0.44 5.35 -17.78
CA ARG A 282 -0.86 6.05 -17.68
C ARG A 282 -1.53 6.32 -19.04
N ASN A 283 -0.82 6.13 -20.16
CA ASN A 283 -1.35 6.37 -21.51
C ASN A 283 -2.18 5.19 -22.05
N ALA A 284 -2.25 4.05 -21.35
CA ALA A 284 -3.14 2.99 -21.79
C ALA A 284 -4.55 3.24 -21.30
N GLU A 285 -5.48 3.00 -22.20
CA GLU A 285 -6.90 2.99 -21.94
C GLU A 285 -7.40 1.54 -21.89
N TYR A 286 -8.34 1.30 -20.99
CA TYR A 286 -8.90 -0.02 -20.73
C TYR A 286 -10.42 0.05 -20.75
N LYS A 287 -11.05 -1.01 -21.23
CA LYS A 287 -12.51 -1.16 -21.23
C LYS A 287 -12.88 -2.54 -20.72
N ILE A 288 -13.78 -2.58 -19.74
CA ILE A 288 -14.44 -3.82 -19.32
C ILE A 288 -15.56 -4.11 -20.33
N THR A 289 -15.51 -5.28 -20.97
CA THR A 289 -16.45 -5.68 -22.03
C THR A 289 -17.47 -6.72 -21.55
N GLY A 290 -17.25 -7.30 -20.37
CA GLY A 290 -18.14 -8.27 -19.74
C GLY A 290 -17.69 -8.61 -18.32
N PRO A 291 -18.37 -9.54 -17.64
CA PRO A 291 -18.02 -9.96 -16.27
C PRO A 291 -16.59 -10.52 -16.15
N GLU A 292 -16.15 -11.24 -17.18
CA GLU A 292 -14.83 -11.89 -17.22
C GLU A 292 -13.91 -11.30 -18.29
N THR A 293 -14.42 -10.41 -19.15
CA THR A 293 -13.68 -9.94 -20.33
C THR A 293 -13.35 -8.46 -20.25
N TRP A 294 -12.17 -8.11 -20.75
CA TRP A 294 -11.66 -6.76 -20.84
C TRP A 294 -10.80 -6.61 -22.10
N GLU A 295 -10.63 -5.37 -22.56
CA GLU A 295 -9.75 -5.05 -23.68
C GLU A 295 -8.92 -3.80 -23.38
N ARG A 296 -7.70 -3.76 -23.92
CA ARG A 296 -6.92 -2.53 -24.00
C ARG A 296 -7.36 -1.77 -25.24
N VAL A 297 -7.80 -0.53 -25.09
CA VAL A 297 -8.23 0.29 -26.22
C VAL A 297 -6.98 0.61 -27.07
N PRO A 298 -6.98 0.31 -28.37
CA PRO A 298 -5.86 0.64 -29.25
C PRO A 298 -5.65 2.16 -29.27
N HIS A 299 -4.45 2.61 -28.96
CA HIS A 299 -4.10 4.03 -29.09
C HIS A 299 -4.04 4.37 -30.59
N GLN A 300 -5.06 5.05 -31.11
CA GLN A 300 -4.95 5.66 -32.44
C GLN A 300 -3.95 6.81 -32.34
N SER A 301 -2.94 6.83 -33.22
CA SER A 301 -2.08 8.00 -33.35
C SER A 301 -2.91 9.17 -33.87
N LYS A 302 -2.52 10.43 -33.56
CA LYS A 302 -3.17 11.62 -34.14
C LYS A 302 -3.23 11.58 -35.67
N GLU A 303 -2.31 10.87 -36.32
CA GLU A 303 -2.28 10.66 -37.77
C GLU A 303 -3.41 9.72 -38.27
N GLN A 304 -3.81 8.71 -37.49
CA GLN A 304 -4.91 7.80 -37.84
C GLN A 304 -6.30 8.42 -37.64
N GLN A 305 -6.43 9.38 -36.72
CA GLN A 305 -7.67 10.16 -36.55
C GLN A 305 -7.91 11.15 -37.70
N LEU A 306 -6.85 11.64 -38.34
CA LEU A 306 -6.94 12.51 -39.53
C LEU A 306 -7.26 11.75 -40.82
N SER A 307 -6.94 10.46 -40.90
CA SER A 307 -7.25 9.63 -42.08
C SER A 307 -8.66 9.03 -42.07
N THR A 308 -9.32 9.01 -40.91
CA THR A 308 -10.71 8.51 -40.75
C THR A 308 -11.76 9.63 -40.84
N ALA A 309 -11.32 10.89 -40.95
CA ALA A 309 -12.17 12.06 -41.14
C ALA A 309 -12.24 12.56 -42.60
N LYS A 310 -11.79 11.74 -43.57
CA LYS A 310 -11.97 11.96 -45.02
C LYS A 310 -12.85 10.85 -45.58
#